data_AF-A0A7M4A594-F1
#
_entry.id   AF-A0A7M4A594-F1
#
_cell.length_a   1.000
_cell.length_b   1.000
_cell.length_c   1.000
_cell.angle_alpha   90.00
_cell.angle_beta   90.00
_cell.angle_gamma   90.00
#
_symmetry.space_group_name_H-M   'P 1'
#
loop_
_entity.id
_entity.type
_entity.pdbx_description
1 polymer ?
#
loop_
_entity_poly.entity_id
_entity_poly.type
_entity_poly.pdbx_seq_one_letter_code
_entity_poly.pdbx_strand_id
1 'polypeptide(L)'
;MILAQDLKSQIRYNKMITMGGNTDGLTPVDQSKLKLSSPKSTAAGIPAVISSAVHSIKKMGPMKTIKTLKMVNQKDGFDCPGCAWPDPEHSSPFEFCENGAKAVADEAMKANVNRKFFAKYTVKELSQRSDYWLNSQGRIAEPMYLKRGESNYKPISWTEAFSLISKKLNTLDSPNNAVFYTSGRTSNEAAFLYQAFVRMYGTNNLPDCSNMCHE
;
A
#
# COMPACT_ATOMS: atom_id res chain seq x y z
N MET A 1 0.71 -7.83 2.57
CA MET A 1 1.76 -8.29 1.63
C MET A 1 3.00 -8.53 2.45
N ILE A 2 3.28 -9.77 2.84
CA ILE A 2 4.50 -10.11 3.59
C ILE A 2 5.62 -10.24 2.55
N LEU A 3 6.50 -9.25 2.50
CA LEU A 3 7.74 -9.33 1.71
C LEU A 3 8.84 -9.82 2.64
N ALA A 4 8.98 -11.14 2.75
CA ALA A 4 10.22 -11.75 3.20
C ALA A 4 11.15 -11.82 1.98
N GLN A 5 12.22 -11.01 1.97
CA GLN A 5 13.20 -11.00 0.88
C GLN A 5 14.59 -11.40 1.44
N ASP A 6 15.29 -12.26 0.71
CA ASP A 6 16.67 -12.65 1.01
C ASP A 6 17.62 -11.49 0.67
N LEU A 7 18.43 -11.03 1.63
CA LEU A 7 19.39 -9.94 1.42
C LEU A 7 20.40 -10.24 0.30
N LYS A 8 20.90 -11.49 0.21
CA LYS A 8 21.83 -11.90 -0.86
C LYS A 8 21.14 -11.92 -2.21
N SER A 9 19.83 -12.10 -2.22
CA SER A 9 19.00 -11.97 -3.41
C SER A 9 18.79 -10.50 -3.78
N GLN A 10 18.55 -9.57 -2.84
CA GLN A 10 18.38 -8.14 -3.13
C GLN A 10 19.63 -7.50 -3.75
N ILE A 11 20.83 -7.77 -3.22
CA ILE A 11 22.09 -7.25 -3.81
C ILE A 11 22.26 -7.76 -5.25
N ARG A 12 21.86 -9.01 -5.51
CA ARG A 12 21.85 -9.60 -6.86
C ARG A 12 20.64 -9.17 -7.69
N TYR A 13 19.53 -8.77 -7.07
CA TYR A 13 18.28 -8.32 -7.69
C TYR A 13 18.44 -6.89 -8.18
N ASN A 14 19.06 -5.99 -7.43
CA ASN A 14 19.50 -4.68 -7.95
C ASN A 14 20.46 -4.83 -9.13
N LYS A 15 21.29 -5.90 -9.13
CA LYS A 15 22.16 -6.25 -10.26
C LYS A 15 21.43 -6.95 -11.43
N MET A 16 20.20 -7.43 -11.24
CA MET A 16 19.40 -8.11 -12.28
C MET A 16 18.29 -7.23 -12.86
N ILE A 17 17.72 -6.31 -12.06
CA ILE A 17 16.87 -5.22 -12.54
C ILE A 17 17.65 -4.36 -13.55
N THR A 18 18.95 -4.19 -13.33
CA THR A 18 19.86 -3.53 -14.28
C THR A 18 20.16 -4.35 -15.54
N MET A 19 19.93 -5.67 -15.55
CA MET A 19 20.13 -6.54 -16.72
C MET A 19 18.85 -6.80 -17.54
N GLY A 20 17.68 -6.41 -17.02
CA GLY A 20 16.38 -6.53 -17.68
C GLY A 20 15.80 -5.19 -18.15
N GLY A 21 16.63 -4.30 -18.70
CA GLY A 21 16.18 -3.04 -19.31
C GLY A 21 15.74 -1.96 -18.32
N ASN A 22 16.72 -1.19 -17.83
CA ASN A 22 16.62 0.16 -17.28
C ASN A 22 15.32 0.51 -16.53
N THR A 23 15.07 -0.14 -15.40
CA THR A 23 14.23 0.43 -14.35
C THR A 23 15.16 0.78 -13.20
N ASP A 24 15.49 2.06 -13.03
CA ASP A 24 16.43 2.54 -12.00
C ASP A 24 15.87 2.43 -10.57
N GLY A 25 14.61 1.97 -10.45
CA GLY A 25 13.92 1.83 -9.17
C GLY A 25 13.42 3.17 -8.62
N LEU A 26 13.53 4.25 -9.40
CA LEU A 26 13.07 5.58 -9.02
C LEU A 26 11.64 5.81 -9.49
N THR A 27 10.89 6.61 -8.73
CA THR A 27 9.60 7.11 -9.19
C THR A 27 9.82 7.96 -10.45
N PRO A 28 9.02 7.78 -11.51
CA PRO A 28 9.14 8.59 -12.71
C PRO A 28 9.03 10.08 -12.41
N VAL A 29 9.82 10.89 -13.12
CA VAL A 29 9.79 12.35 -12.99
C VAL A 29 8.37 12.85 -13.29
N ASP A 30 7.80 13.63 -12.36
CA ASP A 30 6.52 14.27 -12.59
C ASP A 30 6.65 15.37 -13.66
N GLN A 31 6.02 15.14 -14.81
CA GLN A 31 5.99 16.08 -15.94
C GLN A 31 4.79 17.04 -15.85
N SER A 32 4.03 17.02 -14.75
CA SER A 32 2.91 17.92 -14.56
C SER A 32 3.37 19.38 -14.51
N LYS A 33 2.68 20.25 -15.27
CA LYS A 33 2.96 21.69 -15.22
C LYS A 33 2.41 22.27 -13.92
N LEU A 34 3.27 22.89 -13.12
CA LEU A 34 2.87 23.60 -11.92
C LEU A 34 1.86 24.71 -12.30
N LYS A 35 0.65 24.63 -11.76
CA LYS A 35 -0.36 25.68 -11.91
C LYS A 35 -0.30 26.59 -10.70
N LEU A 36 0.28 27.77 -10.88
CA LEU A 36 0.24 28.82 -9.86
C LEU A 36 -1.13 29.48 -9.87
N SER A 37 -1.73 29.60 -8.70
CA SER A 37 -3.01 30.30 -8.49
C SER A 37 -2.93 31.11 -7.21
N SER A 38 -3.85 32.05 -7.04
CA SER A 38 -3.96 32.81 -5.78
C SER A 38 -4.17 31.85 -4.60
N PRO A 39 -3.50 32.07 -3.45
CA PRO A 39 -3.72 31.26 -2.26
C PRO A 39 -5.20 31.14 -1.91
N LYS A 40 -5.64 29.95 -1.49
CA LYS A 40 -7.00 29.75 -1.00
C LYS A 40 -7.16 30.44 0.35
N SER A 41 -8.30 31.10 0.57
CA SER A 41 -8.63 31.77 1.83
C SER A 41 -9.09 30.82 2.93
N THR A 42 -9.43 29.57 2.59
CA THR A 42 -9.91 28.54 3.51
C THR A 42 -9.21 27.22 3.28
N ALA A 43 -8.72 26.60 4.36
CA ALA A 43 -8.10 25.26 4.31
C ALA A 43 -9.11 24.11 4.52
N ALA A 44 -10.31 24.41 5.03
CA ALA A 44 -11.36 23.45 5.34
C ALA A 44 -12.76 24.07 5.10
N GLY A 45 -13.80 23.28 5.29
CA GLY A 45 -15.20 23.70 5.16
C GLY A 45 -15.90 23.10 3.95
N ILE A 46 -16.92 23.79 3.43
CA ILE A 46 -17.80 23.29 2.35
C ILE A 46 -17.02 22.77 1.13
N PRO A 47 -15.98 23.47 0.61
CA PRO A 47 -15.21 22.95 -0.52
C PRO A 47 -14.53 21.60 -0.25
N ALA A 48 -13.99 21.41 0.96
CA ALA A 48 -13.34 20.17 1.36
C ALA A 48 -14.35 19.02 1.51
N VAL A 49 -15.55 19.31 2.04
CA VAL A 49 -16.66 18.35 2.12
C VAL A 49 -17.10 17.91 0.73
N ILE A 50 -17.29 18.85 -0.20
CA ILE A 50 -17.68 18.55 -1.58
C ILE A 50 -16.59 17.74 -2.29
N SER A 51 -15.32 18.14 -2.18
CA SER A 51 -14.18 17.41 -2.75
C SER A 51 -14.11 15.97 -2.25
N SER A 52 -14.26 15.77 -0.94
CA SER A 52 -14.28 14.45 -0.29
C SER A 52 -15.44 13.60 -0.79
N ALA A 53 -16.64 14.17 -0.87
CA ALA A 53 -17.83 13.47 -1.35
C ALA A 53 -17.70 13.07 -2.82
N VAL A 54 -17.29 13.98 -3.70
CA VAL A 54 -17.10 13.72 -5.14
C VAL A 54 -16.07 12.61 -5.35
N HIS A 55 -14.92 12.68 -4.68
CA HIS A 55 -13.88 11.65 -4.79
C HIS A 55 -14.37 10.30 -4.26
N SER A 56 -15.02 10.28 -3.10
CA SER A 56 -15.51 9.07 -2.46
C SER A 56 -16.59 8.38 -3.30
N ILE A 57 -17.57 9.13 -3.82
CA ILE A 57 -18.61 8.61 -4.70
C ILE A 57 -18.00 8.06 -5.99
N LYS A 58 -17.02 8.75 -6.58
CA LYS A 58 -16.32 8.28 -7.78
C LYS A 58 -15.60 6.94 -7.55
N LYS A 59 -14.98 6.76 -6.37
CA LYS A 59 -14.16 5.57 -6.05
C LYS A 59 -14.99 4.40 -5.53
N MET A 60 -15.92 4.65 -4.62
CA MET A 60 -16.67 3.64 -3.88
C MET A 60 -18.12 3.50 -4.37
N GLY A 61 -18.68 4.49 -5.08
CA GLY A 61 -20.11 4.61 -5.36
C GLY A 61 -20.91 5.20 -4.18
N PRO A 62 -22.14 5.67 -4.41
CA PRO A 62 -22.90 6.45 -3.43
C PRO A 62 -23.25 5.67 -2.17
N MET A 63 -23.76 4.44 -2.30
CA MET A 63 -24.18 3.62 -1.16
C MET A 63 -23.00 3.27 -0.24
N LYS A 64 -21.89 2.80 -0.82
CA LYS A 64 -20.69 2.44 -0.06
C LYS A 64 -20.03 3.68 0.55
N THR A 65 -20.06 4.82 -0.14
CA THR A 65 -19.57 6.09 0.41
C THR A 65 -20.30 6.47 1.69
N ILE A 66 -21.63 6.47 1.69
CA ILE A 66 -22.42 6.83 2.87
C ILE A 66 -22.14 5.84 4.01
N LYS A 67 -22.14 4.54 3.73
CA LYS A 67 -21.87 3.51 4.75
C LYS A 67 -20.47 3.65 5.32
N THR A 68 -19.45 3.72 4.48
CA THR A 68 -18.04 3.74 4.89
C THR A 68 -17.69 5.03 5.62
N LEU A 69 -18.02 6.20 5.09
CA LEU A 69 -17.66 7.47 5.72
C LEU A 69 -18.37 7.69 7.07
N LYS A 70 -19.58 7.16 7.25
CA LYS A 70 -20.27 7.19 8.56
C LYS A 70 -19.62 6.31 9.63
N MET A 71 -18.69 5.43 9.27
CA MET A 71 -17.99 4.55 10.22
C MET A 71 -16.56 5.03 10.50
N VAL A 72 -16.04 6.02 9.76
CA VAL A 72 -14.66 6.50 9.97
C VAL A 72 -14.59 7.27 11.28
N ASN A 73 -13.65 6.90 12.14
CA ASN A 73 -13.36 7.53 13.43
C ASN A 73 -14.62 7.65 14.31
N GLN A 74 -15.46 6.62 14.30
CA GLN A 74 -16.61 6.50 15.18
C GLN A 74 -16.37 5.38 16.19
N LYS A 75 -16.97 5.49 17.37
CA LYS A 75 -16.84 4.53 18.47
C LYS A 75 -17.06 3.06 18.07
N ASP A 76 -18.11 2.80 17.29
CA ASP A 76 -18.44 1.45 16.78
C ASP A 76 -17.96 1.24 15.32
N GLY A 77 -17.02 2.08 14.88
CA GLY A 77 -16.52 2.18 13.52
C GLY A 77 -15.09 1.66 13.36
N PHE A 78 -14.30 2.36 12.56
CA PHE A 78 -12.88 2.07 12.37
C PHE A 78 -12.07 3.36 12.24
N ASP A 79 -10.81 3.30 12.66
CA ASP A 79 -9.93 4.45 12.61
C ASP A 79 -9.35 4.64 11.21
N CYS A 80 -9.30 5.90 10.78
CA CYS A 80 -8.56 6.29 9.60
C CYS A 80 -7.07 6.00 9.86
N PRO A 81 -6.39 5.16 9.06
CA PRO A 81 -5.01 4.73 9.32
C PRO A 81 -3.96 5.84 9.14
N GLY A 82 -4.38 7.04 8.76
CA GLY A 82 -3.55 8.24 8.69
C GLY A 82 -4.05 9.36 9.60
N CYS A 83 -4.98 9.08 10.53
CA CYS A 83 -5.43 10.07 11.50
C CYS A 83 -4.29 10.38 12.48
N ALA A 84 -4.04 11.66 12.71
CA ALA A 84 -3.05 12.13 13.69
C ALA A 84 -3.70 12.67 14.97
N TRP A 85 -5.05 12.69 15.03
CA TRP A 85 -5.80 13.23 16.15
C TRP A 85 -6.45 12.11 16.97
N PRO A 86 -6.48 12.24 18.30
CA PRO A 86 -7.15 11.28 19.18
C PRO A 86 -8.67 11.39 18.99
N ASP A 87 -9.36 10.31 19.32
CA ASP A 87 -10.80 10.28 19.26
C ASP A 87 -11.41 11.22 20.32
N PRO A 88 -12.36 12.09 19.94
CA PRO A 88 -13.02 12.97 20.89
C PRO A 88 -13.96 12.19 21.82
N GLU A 89 -14.18 12.69 23.03
CA GLU A 89 -15.18 12.12 23.97
C GLU A 89 -16.60 12.12 23.38
N HIS A 90 -16.89 13.06 22.47
CA HIS A 90 -18.14 13.14 21.71
C HIS A 90 -17.83 13.16 20.22
N SER A 91 -18.22 12.10 19.49
CA SER A 91 -17.99 12.02 18.05
C SER A 91 -19.04 12.80 17.26
N SER A 92 -18.57 13.65 16.36
CA SER A 92 -19.36 14.18 15.25
C SER A 92 -19.69 13.06 14.26
N PRO A 93 -20.77 13.17 13.48
CA PRO A 93 -21.00 12.27 12.34
C PRO A 93 -19.90 12.33 11.25
N PHE A 94 -19.00 13.31 11.31
CA PHE A 94 -17.93 13.55 10.34
C PHE A 94 -16.58 13.79 11.04
N GLU A 95 -15.99 12.72 11.60
CA GLU A 95 -14.69 12.76 12.28
C GLU A 95 -13.50 12.49 11.34
N PHE A 96 -13.48 13.08 10.15
CA PHE A 96 -12.36 12.87 9.21
C PHE A 96 -12.04 14.11 8.39
N CYS A 97 -10.76 14.26 8.04
CA CYS A 97 -10.30 15.29 7.10
C CYS A 97 -10.46 14.84 5.65
N GLU A 98 -10.32 15.77 4.70
CA GLU A 98 -10.42 15.47 3.26
C GLU A 98 -9.43 14.38 2.81
N ASN A 99 -8.20 14.43 3.30
CA ASN A 99 -7.18 13.43 2.96
C ASN A 99 -7.52 12.06 3.56
N GLY A 100 -8.07 12.02 4.77
CA GLY A 100 -8.57 10.80 5.39
C GLY A 100 -9.70 10.17 4.58
N ALA A 101 -10.68 10.98 4.16
CA ALA A 101 -11.77 10.52 3.29
C ALA A 101 -11.24 9.95 1.97
N LYS A 102 -10.27 10.61 1.32
CA LYS A 102 -9.67 10.15 0.06
C LYS A 102 -8.88 8.86 0.24
N ALA A 103 -8.12 8.72 1.32
CA ALA A 103 -7.37 7.51 1.63
C ALA A 103 -8.32 6.32 1.86
N VAL A 104 -9.36 6.52 2.68
CA VAL A 104 -10.41 5.50 2.89
C VAL A 104 -11.13 5.16 1.59
N ALA A 105 -11.43 6.15 0.75
CA ALA A 105 -12.05 5.92 -0.55
C ALA A 105 -11.17 5.12 -1.51
N ASP A 106 -9.87 5.33 -1.49
CA ASP A 106 -8.92 4.56 -2.28
C ASP A 106 -8.78 3.12 -1.76
N GLU A 107 -8.76 2.92 -0.45
CA GLU A 107 -8.75 1.58 0.16
C GLU A 107 -10.04 0.80 -0.17
N ALA A 108 -11.19 1.47 -0.09
CA ALA A 108 -12.51 0.89 -0.29
C ALA A 108 -13.05 0.99 -1.73
N MET A 109 -12.20 1.36 -2.69
CA MET A 109 -12.60 1.54 -4.09
C MET A 109 -13.24 0.28 -4.70
N LYS A 110 -14.09 0.47 -5.72
CA LYS A 110 -14.69 -0.64 -6.49
C LYS A 110 -13.74 -1.27 -7.49
N ALA A 111 -12.77 -0.50 -7.98
CA ALA A 111 -11.83 -0.95 -8.98
C ALA A 111 -10.87 -2.00 -8.40
N ASN A 112 -10.59 -3.04 -9.18
CA ASN A 112 -9.67 -4.09 -8.81
C ASN A 112 -8.69 -4.34 -9.96
N VAL A 113 -7.45 -4.55 -9.59
CA VAL A 113 -6.38 -5.02 -10.46
C VAL A 113 -6.35 -6.54 -10.39
N ASN A 114 -6.58 -7.19 -11.53
CA ASN A 114 -6.68 -8.64 -11.66
C ASN A 114 -5.65 -9.20 -12.66
N ARG A 115 -5.64 -10.52 -12.88
CA ARG A 115 -4.77 -11.18 -13.87
C ARG A 115 -4.75 -10.54 -15.26
N LYS A 116 -5.88 -9.98 -15.75
CA LYS A 116 -5.92 -9.34 -17.08
C LYS A 116 -5.10 -8.05 -17.12
N PHE A 117 -5.13 -7.28 -16.03
CA PHE A 117 -4.29 -6.08 -15.90
C PHE A 117 -2.80 -6.44 -15.93
N PHE A 118 -2.40 -7.44 -15.15
CA PHE A 118 -1.00 -7.86 -15.07
C PHE A 118 -0.49 -8.58 -16.33
N ALA A 119 -1.39 -9.23 -17.08
CA ALA A 119 -1.08 -9.73 -18.41
C ALA A 119 -0.88 -8.59 -19.44
N LYS A 120 -1.58 -7.46 -19.25
CA LYS A 120 -1.52 -6.30 -20.16
C LYS A 120 -0.24 -5.48 -19.99
N TYR A 121 0.22 -5.26 -18.76
CA TYR A 121 1.35 -4.39 -18.48
C TYR A 121 2.55 -5.17 -17.96
N THR A 122 3.70 -4.96 -18.60
CA THR A 122 5.01 -5.43 -18.11
C THR A 122 5.41 -4.65 -16.86
N VAL A 123 6.30 -5.23 -16.04
CA VAL A 123 6.91 -4.56 -14.88
C VAL A 123 7.63 -3.28 -15.32
N LYS A 124 8.30 -3.31 -16.48
CA LYS A 124 8.96 -2.14 -17.05
C LYS A 124 7.95 -1.02 -17.35
N GLU A 125 6.84 -1.33 -18.01
CA GLU A 125 5.80 -0.31 -18.27
C GLU A 125 5.19 0.24 -16.98
N LEU A 126 4.94 -0.62 -15.99
CA LEU A 126 4.42 -0.20 -14.69
C LEU A 126 5.39 0.72 -13.95
N SER A 127 6.70 0.45 -14.02
CA SER A 127 7.74 1.30 -13.42
C SER A 127 7.78 2.73 -13.97
N GLN A 128 7.23 2.95 -15.17
CA GLN A 128 7.18 4.25 -15.83
C GLN A 128 5.87 5.00 -15.58
N ARG A 129 4.98 4.45 -14.73
CA ARG A 129 3.72 5.10 -14.33
C ARG A 129 3.90 5.83 -13.01
N SER A 130 3.21 6.95 -12.86
CA SER A 130 3.19 7.67 -11.59
C SER A 130 2.42 6.89 -10.52
N ASP A 131 2.79 7.11 -9.26
CA ASP A 131 2.11 6.52 -8.10
C ASP A 131 0.62 6.85 -8.09
N TYR A 132 0.26 8.07 -8.51
CA TYR A 132 -1.14 8.48 -8.68
C TYR A 132 -1.87 7.61 -9.69
N TRP A 133 -1.25 7.34 -10.85
CA TRP A 133 -1.83 6.47 -11.85
C TRP A 133 -1.96 5.05 -11.32
N LEU A 134 -0.92 4.50 -10.70
CA LEU A 134 -0.89 3.14 -10.14
C LEU A 134 -2.00 2.94 -9.09
N ASN A 135 -2.09 3.86 -8.11
CA ASN A 135 -3.14 3.85 -7.09
C ASN A 135 -4.55 3.94 -7.70
N SER A 136 -4.71 4.65 -8.82
CA SER A 136 -6.03 4.77 -9.48
C SER A 136 -6.51 3.48 -10.19
N GLN A 137 -5.64 2.48 -10.39
CA GLN A 137 -6.00 1.29 -11.17
C GLN A 137 -6.89 0.29 -10.42
N GLY A 138 -6.83 0.25 -9.09
CA GLY A 138 -7.58 -0.74 -8.32
C GLY A 138 -6.80 -1.36 -7.17
N ARG A 139 -7.50 -2.15 -6.36
CA ARG A 139 -6.88 -3.03 -5.35
C ARG A 139 -6.41 -4.34 -5.99
N ILE A 140 -5.29 -4.87 -5.54
CA ILE A 140 -4.79 -6.18 -5.99
C ILE A 140 -5.74 -7.26 -5.47
N ALA A 141 -6.39 -8.00 -6.37
CA ALA A 141 -7.47 -8.92 -6.02
C ALA A 141 -7.02 -10.37 -5.79
N GLU A 142 -5.85 -10.77 -6.29
CA GLU A 142 -5.34 -12.14 -6.20
C GLU A 142 -3.81 -12.15 -6.09
N PRO A 143 -3.20 -13.20 -5.50
CA PRO A 143 -1.75 -13.32 -5.42
C PRO A 143 -1.11 -13.37 -6.82
N MET A 144 -0.01 -12.65 -6.98
CA MET A 144 0.70 -12.52 -8.24
C MET A 144 2.17 -12.89 -8.06
N TYR A 145 2.76 -13.53 -9.07
CA TYR A 145 4.15 -13.96 -9.06
C TYR A 145 4.85 -13.55 -10.35
N LEU A 146 6.02 -12.92 -10.21
CA LEU A 146 6.93 -12.64 -11.30
C LEU A 146 8.03 -13.69 -11.30
N LYS A 147 7.96 -14.63 -12.23
CA LYS A 147 9.02 -15.63 -12.38
C LYS A 147 10.29 -14.97 -12.93
N ARG A 148 11.45 -15.45 -12.48
CA ARG A 148 12.75 -14.96 -12.96
C ARG A 148 12.82 -15.02 -14.49
N GLY A 149 13.17 -13.89 -15.11
CA GLY A 149 13.28 -13.76 -16.57
C GLY A 149 11.97 -13.40 -17.28
N GLU A 150 10.83 -13.36 -16.58
CA GLU A 150 9.57 -12.92 -17.17
C GLU A 150 9.38 -11.40 -17.01
N SER A 151 8.63 -10.79 -17.93
CA SER A 151 8.31 -9.36 -17.94
C SER A 151 6.98 -9.02 -17.28
N ASN A 152 6.11 -10.01 -17.05
CA ASN A 152 4.74 -9.83 -16.57
C ASN A 152 4.48 -10.70 -15.35
N TYR A 153 3.66 -10.20 -14.43
CA TYR A 153 3.17 -11.01 -13.31
C TYR A 153 2.13 -12.03 -13.78
N LYS A 154 2.17 -13.23 -13.20
CA LYS A 154 1.18 -14.29 -13.41
C LYS A 154 0.43 -14.60 -12.10
N PRO A 155 -0.88 -14.87 -12.16
CA PRO A 155 -1.63 -15.21 -10.96
C PRO A 155 -1.19 -16.56 -10.42
N ILE A 156 -1.15 -16.69 -9.09
CA ILE A 156 -0.93 -17.94 -8.38
C ILE A 156 -1.98 -18.09 -7.27
N SER A 157 -2.21 -19.30 -6.80
CA SER A 157 -3.09 -19.53 -5.65
C SER A 157 -2.45 -19.05 -4.33
N TRP A 158 -3.27 -18.84 -3.30
CA TRP A 158 -2.78 -18.57 -1.95
C TRP A 158 -1.89 -19.69 -1.41
N THR A 159 -2.25 -20.95 -1.65
CA THR A 159 -1.45 -22.12 -1.25
C THR A 159 -0.06 -22.10 -1.90
N GLU A 160 0.02 -21.79 -3.19
CA GLU A 160 1.30 -21.64 -3.89
C GLU A 160 2.11 -20.46 -3.35
N ALA A 161 1.45 -19.32 -3.08
CA ALA A 161 2.12 -18.15 -2.52
C ALA A 161 2.76 -18.47 -1.15
N PHE A 162 2.01 -19.08 -0.23
CA PHE A 162 2.54 -19.50 1.07
C PHE A 162 3.64 -20.55 0.94
N SER A 163 3.49 -21.51 0.01
CA SER A 163 4.50 -22.55 -0.23
C SER A 163 5.81 -21.97 -0.79
N LEU A 164 5.73 -20.96 -1.67
CA LEU A 164 6.90 -20.28 -2.20
C LEU A 164 7.64 -19.49 -1.11
N ILE A 165 6.89 -18.76 -0.27
CA ILE A 165 7.46 -17.99 0.85
C ILE A 165 8.11 -18.93 1.86
N SER A 166 7.40 -19.98 2.30
CA SER A 166 7.93 -20.92 3.29
C SER A 166 9.15 -21.68 2.78
N LYS A 167 9.12 -22.16 1.53
CA LYS A 167 10.28 -22.79 0.90
C LYS A 167 11.47 -21.85 0.87
N LYS A 168 11.29 -20.57 0.54
CA LYS A 168 12.39 -19.61 0.51
C LYS A 168 12.98 -19.37 1.89
N LEU A 169 12.15 -19.10 2.88
CA LEU A 169 12.58 -18.89 4.26
C LEU A 169 13.33 -20.12 4.82
N ASN A 170 12.86 -21.34 4.57
CA ASN A 170 13.50 -22.56 5.05
C ASN A 170 14.81 -22.91 4.33
N THR A 171 15.09 -22.31 3.17
CA THR A 171 16.34 -22.55 2.42
C THR A 171 17.47 -21.57 2.76
N LEU A 172 17.24 -20.61 3.65
CA LEU A 172 18.26 -19.65 4.06
C LEU A 172 19.28 -20.31 5.01
N ASP A 173 20.57 -20.00 4.81
CA ASP A 173 21.66 -20.50 5.67
C ASP A 173 21.51 -20.05 7.14
N SER A 174 20.80 -18.94 7.38
CA SER A 174 20.56 -18.35 8.69
C SER A 174 19.28 -17.50 8.64
N PRO A 175 18.48 -17.47 9.71
CA PRO A 175 17.33 -16.56 9.82
C PRO A 175 17.69 -15.08 9.62
N ASN A 176 18.91 -14.69 9.98
CA ASN A 176 19.41 -13.31 9.84
C ASN A 176 19.70 -12.89 8.38
N ASN A 177 19.56 -13.81 7.42
CA ASN A 177 19.60 -13.46 5.99
C ASN A 177 18.23 -12.99 5.45
N ALA A 178 17.18 -13.00 6.28
CA ALA A 178 15.88 -12.43 5.97
C ALA A 178 15.70 -11.07 6.63
N VAL A 179 14.94 -10.19 5.96
CA VAL A 179 14.41 -8.93 6.52
C VAL A 179 12.90 -8.93 6.38
N PHE A 180 12.24 -8.47 7.45
CA PHE A 180 10.80 -8.41 7.56
C PHE A 180 10.36 -6.97 7.80
N TYR A 181 10.28 -6.21 6.71
CA TYR A 181 9.91 -4.79 6.78
C TYR A 181 8.41 -4.61 7.06
N THR A 182 8.08 -3.69 7.96
CA THR A 182 6.71 -3.32 8.34
C THR A 182 6.47 -1.80 8.22
N SER A 183 5.22 -1.39 8.43
CA SER A 183 4.83 0.02 8.46
C SER A 183 4.03 0.34 9.73
N GLY A 184 4.28 1.50 10.32
CA GLY A 184 3.45 2.09 11.38
C GLY A 184 1.98 2.36 11.02
N ARG A 185 1.55 2.14 9.77
CA ARG A 185 0.12 2.13 9.38
C ARG A 185 -0.53 0.75 9.54
N THR A 186 0.23 -0.26 9.92
CA THR A 186 -0.27 -1.62 10.19
C THR A 186 -1.00 -1.63 11.53
N SER A 187 -2.09 -2.38 11.66
CA SER A 187 -2.78 -2.48 12.96
C SER A 187 -1.88 -3.10 14.02
N ASN A 188 -2.11 -2.75 15.29
CA ASN A 188 -1.33 -3.28 16.41
C ASN A 188 -1.37 -4.81 16.48
N GLU A 189 -2.52 -5.42 16.19
CA GLU A 189 -2.72 -6.87 16.18
C GLU A 189 -1.94 -7.53 15.05
N ALA A 190 -2.01 -6.96 13.83
CA ALA A 190 -1.27 -7.49 12.69
C ALA A 190 0.24 -7.34 12.90
N ALA A 191 0.68 -6.20 13.44
CA ALA A 191 2.08 -5.96 13.81
C ALA A 191 2.54 -6.93 14.89
N PHE A 192 1.71 -7.18 15.92
CA PHE A 192 1.99 -8.17 16.98
C PHE A 192 2.18 -9.58 16.44
N LEU A 193 1.24 -10.07 15.62
CA LEU A 193 1.34 -11.41 15.02
C LEU A 193 2.53 -11.53 14.07
N TYR A 194 2.79 -10.49 13.28
CA TYR A 194 3.92 -10.46 12.36
C TYR A 194 5.25 -10.52 13.09
N GLN A 195 5.43 -9.69 14.12
CA GLN A 195 6.68 -9.66 14.88
C GLN A 195 6.89 -10.92 15.72
N ALA A 196 5.81 -11.56 16.20
CA ALA A 196 5.87 -12.84 16.91
C ALA A 196 6.35 -13.95 15.97
N PHE A 197 5.77 -14.02 14.76
CA PHE A 197 6.20 -14.94 13.72
C PHE A 197 7.69 -14.78 13.39
N VAL A 198 8.16 -13.56 13.18
CA VAL A 198 9.57 -13.31 12.80
C VAL A 198 10.55 -13.68 13.91
N ARG A 199 10.20 -13.40 15.17
CA ARG A 199 11.02 -13.83 16.31
C ARG A 199 11.03 -15.35 16.48
N MET A 200 9.91 -16.02 16.24
CA MET A 200 9.86 -17.49 16.18
C MET A 200 10.68 -18.06 15.01
N TYR A 201 10.73 -17.36 13.88
CA TYR A 201 11.60 -17.71 12.75
C TYR A 201 13.10 -17.59 13.11
N GLY A 202 13.45 -16.83 14.15
CA GLY A 202 14.79 -16.81 14.74
C GLY A 202 15.61 -15.56 14.40
N THR A 203 14.97 -14.45 14.02
CA THR A 203 15.67 -13.17 13.77
C THR A 203 14.93 -11.98 14.39
N ASN A 204 15.67 -10.88 14.61
CA ASN A 204 15.14 -9.57 15.01
C ASN A 204 15.23 -8.54 13.87
N ASN A 205 15.49 -8.97 12.63
CA ASN A 205 15.57 -8.10 11.46
C ASN A 205 14.17 -7.59 11.02
N LEU A 206 13.62 -6.67 11.82
CA LEU A 206 12.27 -6.12 11.73
C LEU A 206 12.29 -4.59 11.58
N PRO A 207 12.91 -4.03 10.51
CA PRO A 207 12.83 -2.59 10.27
C PRO A 207 11.38 -2.16 10.00
N ASP A 208 11.01 -0.98 10.47
CA ASP A 208 9.70 -0.36 10.26
C ASP A 208 9.85 1.01 9.60
N CYS A 209 8.87 1.42 8.79
CA CYS A 209 8.89 2.74 8.19
C CYS A 209 8.95 3.88 9.23
N SER A 210 8.46 3.64 10.44
CA SER A 210 8.53 4.59 11.56
C SER A 210 9.94 4.85 12.07
N ASN A 211 10.93 3.97 11.81
CA ASN A 211 12.34 4.26 12.09
C ASN A 211 12.79 5.54 11.33
N MET A 212 12.17 5.86 10.18
CA MET A 212 12.47 7.09 9.44
C MET A 212 11.73 8.33 9.97
N CYS A 213 10.80 8.16 10.90
CA CYS A 213 9.93 9.22 11.43
C CYS A 213 10.21 9.56 12.89
N HIS A 214 10.56 8.58 13.72
CA HIS A 214 10.63 8.71 15.18
C HIS A 214 11.99 8.37 15.78
N GLU A 215 12.94 7.86 15.00
CA GLU A 215 14.32 7.54 15.41
C GLU A 215 15.32 8.46 14.70
#